data_AF-A0AA42YDC4-F1
#
_entry.id   AF-A0AA42YDC4-F1
#
_cell.length_a   1.000
_cell.length_b   1.000
_cell.length_c   1.000
_cell.angle_alpha   90.00
_cell.angle_beta   90.00
_cell.angle_gamma   90.00
#
_symmetry.space_group_name_H-M   'P 1'
#
loop_
_entity.id
_entity.type
_entity.pdbx_description
1 polymer ?
#
loop_
_entity_poly.entity_id
_entity_poly.type
_entity_poly.pdbx_seq_one_letter_code
_entity_poly.pdbx_strand_id
1 'polypeptide(L)'
;MSNGQSLDDLEAELDAILKKNHEAFEGKYKKQIEGLLGLSREEIDKLTPDTTDIETYDKLIVVVKNASQRDMAIADLRNRIKKMGSLAMKIAKRIPGLL
;
A
#
# COMPACT_ATOMS: atom_id res chain seq x y z
N MET A 1 -33.20 21.25 8.03
CA MET A 1 -32.37 20.41 7.15
C MET A 1 -31.39 19.69 8.07
N SER A 2 -31.75 18.50 8.55
CA SER A 2 -30.85 17.74 9.44
C SER A 2 -29.74 17.17 8.58
N ASN A 3 -28.52 17.66 8.78
CA ASN A 3 -27.32 17.18 8.09
C ASN A 3 -26.80 15.97 8.88
N GLY A 4 -27.51 14.84 8.78
CA GLY A 4 -27.14 13.58 9.43
C GLY A 4 -26.91 12.54 8.37
N GLN A 5 -25.65 12.23 8.09
CA GLN A 5 -25.32 10.93 7.50
C GLN A 5 -25.92 9.87 8.44
N SER A 6 -26.84 9.04 7.94
CA SER A 6 -27.46 8.02 8.79
C SER A 6 -26.43 6.96 9.15
N LEU A 7 -26.60 6.29 10.30
CA LEU A 7 -25.69 5.21 10.70
C LEU A 7 -25.66 4.09 9.65
N ASP A 8 -26.80 3.83 9.00
CA ASP A 8 -26.94 2.84 7.94
C ASP A 8 -26.10 3.20 6.70
N ASP A 9 -26.02 4.48 6.33
CA ASP A 9 -25.16 4.94 5.22
C ASP A 9 -23.67 4.77 5.56
N LEU A 10 -23.29 5.02 6.81
CA LEU A 10 -21.92 4.84 7.28
C LEU A 10 -21.51 3.36 7.31
N GLU A 11 -22.41 2.47 7.76
CA GLU A 11 -22.18 1.03 7.77
C GLU A 11 -22.00 0.48 6.35
N ALA A 12 -22.86 0.90 5.42
CA ALA A 12 -22.75 0.51 4.01
C ALA A 12 -21.44 1.03 3.36
N GLU A 13 -21.02 2.26 3.69
CA GLU A 13 -19.74 2.81 3.23
C GLU A 13 -18.56 2.00 3.80
N LEU A 14 -18.61 1.66 5.09
CA LEU A 14 -17.56 0.89 5.76
C LEU A 14 -17.42 -0.51 5.15
N ASP A 15 -18.53 -1.22 4.93
CA ASP A 15 -18.53 -2.54 4.31
C ASP A 15 -17.96 -2.51 2.89
N ALA A 16 -18.32 -1.50 2.10
CA ALA A 16 -17.77 -1.31 0.76
C ALA A 16 -16.25 -1.06 0.80
N ILE A 17 -15.77 -0.26 1.76
CA ILE A 17 -14.34 0.01 1.96
C ILE A 17 -13.61 -1.28 2.38
N LEU A 18 -14.15 -2.02 3.33
CA LEU A 18 -13.56 -3.27 3.84
C LEU A 18 -13.46 -4.32 2.74
N LYS A 19 -14.54 -4.53 1.98
CA LYS A 19 -14.56 -5.46 0.85
C LYS A 19 -13.51 -5.11 -0.19
N LYS A 20 -13.46 -3.84 -0.62
CA LYS A 20 -12.49 -3.36 -1.62
C LYS A 20 -11.05 -3.46 -1.13
N ASN A 21 -10.81 -3.26 0.17
CA ASN A 21 -9.49 -3.45 0.78
C ASN A 21 -9.10 -4.92 0.84
N HIS A 22 -10.04 -5.80 1.16
CA HIS A 22 -9.83 -7.25 1.17
C HIS A 22 -9.50 -7.77 -0.24
N GLU A 23 -10.25 -7.37 -1.26
CA GLU A 23 -9.99 -7.73 -2.66
C GLU A 23 -8.62 -7.23 -3.15
N ALA A 24 -8.19 -6.04 -2.72
CA ALA A 24 -6.85 -5.53 -3.00
C ALA A 24 -5.75 -6.41 -2.41
N PHE A 25 -6.00 -6.90 -1.19
CA PHE A 25 -5.07 -7.71 -0.42
C PHE A 25 -4.99 -9.13 -0.97
N GLU A 26 -6.12 -9.72 -1.39
CA GLU A 26 -6.19 -11.03 -2.02
C GLU A 26 -5.81 -11.02 -3.52
N GLY A 27 -5.59 -9.84 -4.08
CA GLY A 27 -5.31 -9.65 -5.50
C GLY A 27 -3.87 -10.01 -5.94
N LYS A 28 -3.54 -9.61 -7.18
CA LYS A 28 -2.29 -9.91 -7.90
C LYS A 28 -1.01 -9.68 -7.10
N TYR A 29 -1.02 -8.69 -6.20
CA TYR A 29 0.16 -8.33 -5.41
C TYR A 29 0.08 -8.75 -3.94
N LYS A 30 -0.78 -9.71 -3.58
CA LYS A 30 -0.94 -10.21 -2.20
C LYS A 30 0.39 -10.43 -1.47
N LYS A 31 1.26 -11.27 -2.04
CA LYS A 31 2.55 -11.63 -1.42
C LYS A 31 3.46 -10.41 -1.23
N GLN A 32 3.40 -9.44 -2.14
CA GLN A 32 4.18 -8.21 -2.04
C GLN A 32 3.61 -7.28 -0.96
N ILE A 33 2.29 -7.22 -0.82
CA ILE A 33 1.64 -6.44 0.25
C ILE A 33 1.93 -7.08 1.61
N GLU A 34 1.81 -8.40 1.73
CA GLU A 34 2.20 -9.16 2.93
C GLU A 34 3.68 -8.94 3.27
N GLY A 35 4.56 -9.03 2.27
CA GLY A 35 5.99 -8.79 2.46
C GLY A 35 6.29 -7.36 2.91
N LEU A 36 5.58 -6.36 2.38
CA LEU A 36 5.70 -4.98 2.86
C LEU A 36 5.26 -4.89 4.31
N LEU A 37 4.03 -5.32 4.65
CA LEU A 37 3.49 -5.26 6.01
C LEU A 37 4.29 -6.08 7.04
N GLY A 38 5.01 -7.11 6.58
CA GLY A 38 5.88 -7.95 7.40
C GLY A 38 7.24 -7.35 7.70
N LEU A 39 7.64 -6.25 7.05
CA LEU A 39 8.84 -5.51 7.44
C LEU A 39 8.59 -4.89 8.82
N SER A 40 9.36 -5.34 9.81
CA SER A 40 9.30 -4.76 11.15
C SER A 40 9.75 -3.30 11.09
N ARG A 41 9.21 -2.47 11.99
CA ARG A 41 9.62 -1.07 12.12
C ARG A 41 11.13 -0.94 12.33
N GLU A 42 11.74 -1.89 13.05
CA GLU A 42 13.20 -1.95 13.26
C GLU A 42 13.99 -2.25 11.97
N GLU A 43 13.45 -3.04 11.05
CA GLU A 43 14.06 -3.27 9.74
C GLU A 43 13.94 -2.03 8.85
N ILE A 44 12.85 -1.27 8.96
CA ILE A 44 12.68 0.00 8.27
C ILE A 44 13.62 1.05 8.85
N ASP A 45 13.64 1.25 10.17
CA ASP A 45 14.52 2.21 10.85
C ASP A 45 16.02 1.93 10.58
N LYS A 46 16.41 0.66 10.42
CA LYS A 46 17.78 0.29 10.00
C LYS A 46 18.10 0.65 8.55
N LEU A 47 17.10 0.64 7.67
CA LEU A 47 17.26 1.04 6.28
C LEU A 47 17.32 2.56 6.14
N THR A 48 16.74 3.27 7.11
CA THR A 48 16.31 4.64 6.95
C THR A 48 16.32 5.36 8.33
N PRO A 49 17.42 6.05 8.69
CA PRO A 49 17.59 6.59 10.05
C PRO A 49 16.78 7.87 10.32
N ASP A 50 15.86 8.26 9.44
CA ASP A 50 15.13 9.53 9.52
C ASP A 50 13.60 9.33 9.58
N THR A 51 12.89 10.30 10.11
CA THR A 51 11.42 10.20 10.32
C THR A 51 10.60 10.30 9.03
N THR A 52 11.21 10.81 7.95
CA THR A 52 10.62 10.90 6.60
C THR A 52 10.34 9.52 5.97
N ASP A 53 10.89 8.48 6.58
CA ASP A 53 10.99 7.17 5.97
C ASP A 53 9.74 6.32 6.15
N ILE A 54 8.99 6.55 7.24
CA ILE A 54 7.68 5.94 7.50
C ILE A 54 6.65 6.43 6.49
N GLU A 55 6.63 7.73 6.16
CA GLU A 55 5.66 8.27 5.19
C GLU A 55 5.88 7.69 3.79
N THR A 56 7.15 7.50 3.39
CA THR A 56 7.49 6.88 2.10
C THR A 56 7.08 5.42 2.06
N TYR A 57 7.26 4.70 3.18
CA TYR A 57 6.84 3.31 3.33
C TYR A 57 5.31 3.15 3.24
N ASP A 58 4.55 3.99 3.96
CA ASP A 58 3.08 3.97 3.90
C ASP A 58 2.57 4.27 2.49
N LYS A 59 3.15 5.29 1.83
CA LYS A 59 2.84 5.60 0.43
C LYS A 59 3.16 4.42 -0.50
N LEU A 60 4.26 3.70 -0.25
CA LEU A 60 4.62 2.53 -1.06
C LEU A 60 3.57 1.43 -0.93
N ILE A 61 3.10 1.12 0.29
CA ILE A 61 2.03 0.16 0.52
C ILE A 61 0.76 0.56 -0.24
N VAL A 62 0.37 1.83 -0.17
CA VAL A 62 -0.82 2.35 -0.88
C VAL A 62 -0.68 2.19 -2.39
N VAL A 63 0.50 2.47 -2.95
CA VAL A 63 0.77 2.32 -4.39
C VAL A 63 0.66 0.86 -4.83
N VAL A 64 1.19 -0.09 -4.06
CA VAL A 64 1.11 -1.53 -4.37
C VAL A 64 -0.32 -2.06 -4.23
N LYS A 65 -1.07 -1.63 -3.20
CA LYS A 65 -2.51 -1.95 -3.06
C LYS A 65 -3.32 -1.43 -4.25
N ASN A 66 -3.09 -0.18 -4.66
CA ASN A 66 -3.76 0.42 -5.82
C ASN A 66 -3.43 -0.32 -7.12
N ALA A 67 -2.18 -0.75 -7.27
CA ALA A 67 -1.77 -1.57 -8.40
C ALA A 67 -2.49 -2.93 -8.42
N SER A 68 -2.70 -3.53 -7.24
CA SER A 68 -3.44 -4.80 -7.10
C SER A 68 -4.91 -4.63 -7.50
N GLN A 69 -5.57 -3.58 -6.98
CA GLN A 69 -6.97 -3.26 -7.29
C GLN A 69 -7.23 -2.98 -8.77
N ARG A 70 -6.23 -2.47 -9.49
CA ARG A 70 -6.38 -2.04 -10.90
C ARG A 70 -5.80 -3.05 -11.89
N ASP A 71 -5.41 -4.24 -11.43
CA ASP A 71 -4.65 -5.23 -12.21
C ASP A 71 -3.48 -4.60 -13.00
N MET A 72 -2.78 -3.66 -12.36
CA MET A 72 -1.71 -2.91 -13.00
C MET A 72 -0.57 -3.85 -13.45
N ALA A 73 0.09 -3.51 -14.55
CA ALA A 73 1.28 -4.24 -14.98
C ALA A 73 2.47 -3.93 -14.05
N ILE A 74 3.35 -4.93 -13.85
CA ILE A 74 4.53 -4.76 -12.99
C ILE A 74 5.48 -3.66 -13.49
N ALA A 75 5.54 -3.42 -14.81
CA ALA A 75 6.34 -2.35 -15.39
C ALA A 75 5.83 -0.95 -14.98
N ASP A 76 4.51 -0.76 -14.95
CA ASP A 76 3.89 0.49 -14.52
C ASP A 76 4.04 0.70 -13.02
N LEU A 77 3.91 -0.37 -12.22
CA LEU A 77 4.17 -0.33 -10.79
C LEU A 77 5.63 0.07 -10.51
N ARG A 78 6.61 -0.55 -11.18
CA ARG A 78 8.03 -0.18 -11.08
C ARG A 78 8.28 1.29 -11.43
N ASN A 79 7.64 1.79 -12.50
CA ASN A 79 7.76 3.20 -12.88
C ASN A 79 7.20 4.15 -11.83
N ARG A 80 6.09 3.78 -11.17
CA ARG A 80 5.52 4.56 -10.06
C ARG A 80 6.43 4.57 -8.84
N ILE A 81 6.96 3.41 -8.44
CA ILE A 81 7.91 3.30 -7.32
C ILE A 81 9.17 4.13 -7.61
N LYS A 82 9.68 4.11 -8.85
CA LYS A 82 10.83 4.93 -9.25
C LYS A 82 10.56 6.43 -9.10
N LYS A 83 9.34 6.89 -9.42
CA LYS A 83 8.93 8.30 -9.26
C LYS A 83 8.78 8.72 -7.80
N MET A 84 8.53 7.79 -6.88
CA MET A 84 8.49 8.08 -5.44
C MET A 84 9.88 8.38 -4.85
N GLY A 85 10.95 7.93 -5.52
CA GLY A 85 12.31 8.24 -5.14
C GLY A 85 13.15 7.03 -4.77
N SER A 86 14.42 7.30 -4.45
CA SER A 86 15.43 6.27 -4.18
C SER A 86 15.11 5.42 -2.95
N LEU A 87 14.44 6.00 -1.95
CA LEU A 87 14.05 5.29 -0.74
C LEU A 87 12.97 4.24 -0.99
N ALA A 88 11.89 4.60 -1.69
CA ALA A 88 10.85 3.65 -2.10
C ALA A 88 11.44 2.49 -2.93
N MET A 89 12.40 2.79 -3.81
CA MET A 89 13.13 1.78 -4.57
C MET A 89 13.97 0.84 -3.67
N LYS A 90 14.61 1.36 -2.62
CA LYS A 90 15.40 0.53 -1.67
C LYS A 90 14.49 -0.42 -0.88
N ILE A 91 13.36 0.07 -0.39
CA ILE A 91 12.39 -0.73 0.35
C ILE A 91 11.80 -1.80 -0.58
N ALA A 92 11.33 -1.41 -1.76
CA ALA A 92 10.71 -2.34 -2.70
C ALA A 92 11.65 -3.47 -3.18
N LYS A 93 12.97 -3.23 -3.24
CA LYS A 93 13.96 -4.27 -3.58
C LYS A 93 14.04 -5.40 -2.55
N ARG A 94 13.58 -5.17 -1.31
CA ARG A 94 13.53 -6.20 -0.27
C ARG A 94 12.40 -7.19 -0.49
N ILE A 95 11.43 -6.84 -1.33
CA ILE A 95 10.22 -7.63 -1.55
C ILE A 95 10.37 -8.43 -2.86
N PRO A 96 10.47 -9.76 -2.80
CA PRO A 96 10.62 -10.58 -3.99
C PRO A 96 9.49 -10.37 -5.00
N GLY A 97 9.86 -10.18 -6.28
CA GLY A 97 8.90 -10.01 -7.37
C GLY A 97 8.22 -8.63 -7.45
N LEU A 98 8.58 -7.68 -6.58
CA LEU A 98 8.08 -6.30 -6.66
C LEU A 98 8.89 -5.41 -7.62
N LEU A 99 10.22 -5.63 -7.70
CA LEU A 99 11.14 -4.90 -8.58
C LEU A 99 11.93 -5.80 -9.52
#